data_AF-A0A9D9GWR3-F1
#
_entry.id   AF-A0A9D9GWR3-F1
#
_cell.length_a   1.000
_cell.length_b   1.000
_cell.length_c   1.000
_cell.angle_alpha   90.00
_cell.angle_beta   90.00
_cell.angle_gamma   90.00
#
_symmetry.space_group_name_H-M   'P 1'
#
loop_
_entity.id
_entity.type
_entity.pdbx_description
1 polymer ?
#
loop_
_entity_poly.entity_id
_entity_poly.type
_entity_poly.pdbx_seq_one_letter_code
_entity_poly.pdbx_strand_id
1 'polypeptide(L)' 'MPKTNLQTSILKEKRRVLIMEKALKLFATYGVDNITIDDIADSLKISHGLFYHYFKDKN' A
#
# COMPACT_ATOMS: atom_id res chain seq x y z
N MET A 1 8.18 24.84 6.08
CA MET A 1 6.94 24.85 6.88
C MET A 1 6.57 23.41 7.23
N PRO A 2 6.30 23.07 8.51
CA PRO A 2 5.74 21.77 8.86
C PRO A 2 4.37 21.63 8.17
N LYS A 3 4.09 20.44 7.62
CA LYS A 3 2.78 20.15 7.02
C LYS A 3 1.73 20.21 8.14
N THR A 4 0.68 21.00 7.95
CA THR A 4 -0.47 21.06 8.86
C THR A 4 -1.05 19.64 9.03
N ASN A 5 -1.59 19.30 10.21
CA ASN A 5 -2.15 17.97 10.50
C ASN A 5 -3.08 17.43 9.39
N LEU A 6 -3.87 18.32 8.76
CA LEU A 6 -4.73 17.98 7.62
C LEU A 6 -3.95 17.50 6.38
N GLN A 7 -2.85 18.16 6.03
CA GLN A 7 -2.02 17.79 4.87
C GLN A 7 -1.36 16.41 5.07
N THR A 8 -0.94 16.11 6.30
CA THR A 8 -0.37 14.81 6.66
C THR A 8 -1.40 13.69 6.52
N SER A 9 -2.64 13.92 7.00
CA SER A 9 -3.74 12.95 6.85
C SER A 9 -4.09 12.68 5.40
N ILE A 10 -4.18 13.73 4.56
CA ILE A 10 -4.45 13.57 3.12
C ILE A 10 -3.35 12.76 2.43
N LEU A 11 -2.08 13.02 2.76
CA LEU A 11 -0.97 12.27 2.19
C LEU A 11 -0.99 10.80 2.63
N LYS A 12 -1.36 10.55 3.89
CA LYS A 12 -1.53 9.20 4.43
C LYS A 12 -2.61 8.45 3.67
N GLU A 13 -3.77 9.06 3.46
CA GLU A 13 -4.88 8.41 2.73
C GLU A 13 -4.54 8.16 1.26
N LYS A 14 -3.94 9.13 0.57
CA LYS A 14 -3.48 8.93 -0.82
C LYS A 14 -2.54 7.73 -0.95
N ARG A 15 -1.65 7.53 0.02
CA ARG A 15 -0.73 6.40 0.02
C ARG A 15 -1.46 5.08 0.27
N ARG A 16 -2.41 5.07 1.22
CA ARG A 16 -3.26 3.91 1.50
C ARG A 16 -4.02 3.46 0.25
N VAL A 17 -4.64 4.41 -0.46
CA VAL A 17 -5.37 4.14 -1.71
C VAL A 17 -4.43 3.60 -2.80
N LEU A 18 -3.25 4.19 -2.98
CA LEU A 18 -2.28 3.72 -3.97
C LEU A 18 -1.86 2.26 -3.73
N ILE A 19 -1.59 1.89 -2.47
CA ILE A 19 -1.24 0.52 -2.10
C ILE A 19 -2.41 -0.43 -2.41
N MET A 20 -3.63 -0.04 -2.05
CA MET A 20 -4.84 -0.83 -2.29
C MET A 20 -5.09 -1.05 -3.79
N GLU A 21 -4.96 -0.01 -4.62
CA GLU A 21 -5.17 -0.12 -6.07
C GLU A 21 -4.14 -1.05 -6.73
N LYS A 22 -2.88 -1.04 -6.26
CA LYS A 22 -1.86 -1.94 -6.79
C LYS A 22 -2.06 -3.38 -6.34
N ALA A 23 -2.39 -3.60 -5.07
CA ALA A 23 -2.75 -4.92 -4.56
C ALA A 23 -3.92 -5.51 -5.35
N LEU A 24 -4.99 -4.73 -5.56
CA LEU A 24 -6.16 -5.15 -6.33
C LEU A 24 -5.80 -5.55 -7.77
N LYS A 25 -4.93 -4.79 -8.44
CA LYS A 25 -4.47 -5.13 -9.79
C LYS A 25 -3.67 -6.43 -9.83
N LEU A 26 -2.78 -6.64 -8.85
CA LEU A 26 -2.01 -7.88 -8.76
C LEU A 26 -2.92 -9.07 -8.47
N PHE A 27 -3.85 -8.94 -7.52
CA PHE A 27 -4.83 -9.97 -7.19
C PHE A 27 -5.74 -10.30 -8.38
N ALA A 28 -6.20 -9.30 -9.13
CA ALA A 28 -7.02 -9.52 -10.32
C ALA A 28 -6.26 -10.21 -11.46
N THR A 29 -4.93 -10.04 -11.53
CA THR A 29 -4.11 -10.61 -12.60
C THR A 29 -3.63 -12.02 -12.26
N TYR A 30 -3.25 -12.27 -11.01
CA TYR A 30 -2.54 -13.50 -10.61
C TYR A 30 -3.30 -14.32 -9.57
N GLY A 31 -4.39 -13.80 -9.00
CA GLY A 31 -5.09 -14.41 -7.87
C GLY A 31 -4.50 -14.00 -6.51
N VAL A 32 -5.34 -13.96 -5.48
CA VAL A 32 -4.94 -13.52 -4.12
C VAL A 32 -3.90 -14.45 -3.49
N ASP A 33 -4.01 -15.75 -3.74
CA ASP A 33 -3.12 -16.76 -3.15
C ASP A 33 -1.69 -16.70 -3.72
N ASN A 34 -1.54 -16.24 -4.97
CA ASN A 34 -0.25 -16.20 -5.68
C ASN A 34 0.52 -14.89 -5.46
N ILE A 35 -0.03 -13.95 -4.69
CA ILE A 35 0.60 -12.65 -4.43
C ILE A 35 1.00 -12.55 -2.96
N THR A 36 2.23 -12.14 -2.74
CA THR A 36 2.78 -11.84 -1.41
C THR A 36 2.73 -10.34 -1.11
N ILE A 37 2.95 -9.98 0.15
CA ILE A 37 3.12 -8.57 0.54
C ILE A 37 4.36 -7.98 -0.14
N ASP A 38 5.40 -8.79 -0.31
CA ASP A 38 6.66 -8.45 -0.97
C ASP A 38 6.42 -8.04 -2.43
N ASP A 39 5.62 -8.82 -3.17
CA ASP A 39 5.23 -8.50 -4.55
C ASP A 39 4.53 -7.13 -4.64
N ILE A 40 3.64 -6.85 -3.68
CA ILE A 40 2.92 -5.56 -3.63
C ILE A 40 3.90 -4.43 -3.31
N ALA A 41 4.77 -4.62 -2.33
CA ALA A 41 5.75 -3.63 -1.89
C ALA A 41 6.76 -3.31 -3.00
N ASP A 42 7.27 -4.34 -3.68
CA ASP A 42 8.19 -4.21 -4.81
C ASP A 42 7.54 -3.52 -6.00
N SER A 43 6.27 -3.83 -6.29
CA SER A 43 5.52 -3.17 -7.38
C SER A 43 5.37 -1.66 -7.19
N LEU A 44 5.46 -1.20 -5.94
CA LEU A 44 5.33 0.19 -5.52
C LEU A 44 6.68 0.81 -5.13
N LYS A 45 7.77 0.04 -5.13
CA LYS A 45 9.09 0.43 -4.63
C LYS A 45 9.03 0.99 -3.20
N ILE A 46 8.29 0.33 -2.33
CA ILE A 46 8.18 0.67 -0.90
C ILE A 46 8.77 -0.44 -0.04
N SER A 47 9.12 -0.13 1.20
CA SER A 47 9.54 -1.17 2.15
C SER A 47 8.34 -1.95 2.70
N HIS A 48 8.56 -3.20 3.14
CA HIS A 48 7.54 -3.97 3.86
C HIS A 48 7.04 -3.24 5.11
N GLY A 49 7.96 -2.62 5.86
CA GLY A 49 7.57 -1.85 7.04
C GLY A 49 6.61 -0.72 6.71
N LEU A 50 6.73 -0.12 5.51
CA LEU A 50 5.77 0.88 5.07
C LEU A 50 4.42 0.25 4.72
N PHE A 51 4.39 -0.92 4.07
CA PHE A 51 3.13 -1.65 3.87
C PHE A 51 2.44 -1.92 5.20
N TYR A 52 3.17 -2.48 6.18
CA TYR A 52 2.66 -2.80 7.52
C TYR A 52 2.20 -1.58 8.33
N HIS A 53 2.66 -0.38 7.96
CA HIS A 53 2.15 0.86 8.55
C HIS A 53 0.69 1.14 8.16
N TYR A 54 0.24 0.63 7.01
CA TYR A 54 -1.11 0.88 6.47
C TYR A 54 -2.03 -0.33 6.58
N PHE A 55 -1.50 -1.55 6.41
CA PHE A 55 -2.27 -2.79 6.37
C PHE A 55 -1.60 -3.83 7.27
N LYS A 56 -2.39 -4.58 8.04
CA LYS A 56 -1.85 -5.60 8.96
C LYS A 56 -1.38 -6.85 8.22
N ASP A 57 -2.09 -7.19 7.15
CA ASP A 57 -1.84 -8.33 6.29
C ASP A 57 -2.41 -8.05 4.88
N LYS A 58 -2.41 -9.08 4.02
CA LYS A 58 -2.87 -8.96 2.62
C LYS A 58 -4.37 -9.26 2.42
N ASN A 59 -5.08 -9.68 3.47
CA ASN A 59 -6.46 -10.16 3.45
C ASN A 59 -7.45 -9.19 4.11
#